data_AF-A0A1V5APN8-F1
#
_entry.id   AF-A0A1V5APN8-F1
#
_cell.length_a   1.000
_cell.length_b   1.000
_cell.length_c   1.000
_cell.angle_alpha   90.00
_cell.angle_beta   90.00
_cell.angle_gamma   90.00
#
_symmetry.space_group_name_H-M   'P 1'
#
loop_
_entity.id
_entity.type
_entity.pdbx_description
1 polymer ?
#
loop_
_entity_poly.entity_id
_entity_poly.type
_entity_poly.pdbx_seq_one_letter_code
_entity_poly.pdbx_strand_id
1 'polypeptide(L)'
;MSSLAGSGSTIIGVFHDLNLAALYCDRLIMVRQGHLVADGTPAHVLTPERIREVYGSDVVSSVHPVTGKTFLMPVSNPGGTNVPDPSRIILVISGGGSGSDLLHLLSRRGYPVAAGILATTDTDYLTARALQIPCEEVPPFSRIPEQSLAAFREALDRVERIILSMHPVGPGNLPVLTMLREADPSRIIIHLPDGREVSSYDFTRGAASAVIQDLHDAGAHCTGTFNGILELLSTPPGAPGSTQSMQQ
;
A
#
# COMPACT_ATOMS: atom_id res chain seq x y z
N MET A 1 2.91 23.91 -33.81
CA MET A 1 1.98 23.14 -34.67
C MET A 1 0.66 23.86 -34.90
N SER A 2 0.10 24.54 -33.89
CA SER A 2 -1.22 25.19 -33.97
C SER A 2 -1.35 26.26 -35.07
N SER A 3 -0.31 27.06 -35.36
CA SER A 3 -0.39 28.10 -36.41
C SER A 3 -0.33 27.55 -37.85
N LEU A 4 0.16 26.31 -38.03
CA LEU A 4 0.26 25.67 -39.35
C LEU A 4 -0.95 24.74 -39.63
N ALA A 5 -1.58 24.20 -38.57
CA ALA A 5 -2.85 23.47 -38.69
C ALA A 5 -4.03 24.41 -39.01
N GLY A 6 -3.98 25.65 -38.52
CA GLY A 6 -5.00 26.68 -38.77
C GLY A 6 -5.07 27.21 -40.21
N SER A 7 -4.12 26.86 -41.08
CA SER A 7 -4.05 27.30 -42.48
C SER A 7 -4.55 26.25 -43.48
N GLY A 8 -5.32 25.24 -43.03
CA GLY A 8 -5.96 24.24 -43.91
C GLY A 8 -5.06 23.08 -44.34
N SER A 9 -3.89 22.92 -43.71
CA SER A 9 -2.95 21.83 -43.98
C SER A 9 -3.08 20.72 -42.93
N THR A 10 -3.05 19.45 -43.35
CA THR A 10 -2.98 18.31 -42.43
C THR A 10 -1.52 17.98 -42.13
N ILE A 11 -1.16 17.94 -40.85
CA ILE A 11 0.18 17.60 -40.38
C ILE A 11 0.14 16.19 -39.82
N ILE A 12 1.02 15.32 -40.32
CA ILE A 12 1.22 13.98 -39.78
C ILE A 12 2.59 13.96 -39.12
N GLY A 13 2.62 13.62 -37.83
CA GLY A 13 3.84 13.50 -37.03
C GLY A 13 3.95 12.12 -36.41
N VAL A 14 5.18 11.63 -36.26
CA VAL A 14 5.49 10.41 -35.52
C VAL A 14 6.17 10.81 -34.22
N PHE A 15 5.64 10.31 -33.09
CA PHE A 15 6.12 10.67 -31.76
C PHE A 15 6.64 9.42 -31.05
N HIS A 16 7.79 9.56 -30.38
CA HIS A 16 8.32 8.53 -29.49
C HIS A 16 7.76 8.64 -28.07
N ASP A 17 7.18 9.79 -27.72
CA ASP A 17 6.61 10.09 -26.41
C ASP A 17 5.09 10.30 -26.50
N LEU A 18 4.34 9.49 -25.76
CA LEU A 18 2.88 9.50 -25.78
C LEU A 18 2.28 10.75 -25.12
N ASN A 19 2.93 11.31 -24.11
CA ASN A 19 2.48 12.54 -23.46
C ASN A 19 2.69 13.74 -24.37
N LEU A 20 3.80 13.76 -25.10
CA LEU A 20 4.05 14.79 -26.09
C LEU A 20 3.04 14.72 -27.24
N ALA A 21 2.72 13.50 -27.69
CA ALA A 21 1.67 13.27 -28.68
C ALA A 21 0.29 13.73 -28.17
N ALA A 22 -0.06 13.41 -26.92
CA ALA A 22 -1.31 13.83 -26.30
C ALA A 22 -1.44 15.35 -26.14
N LEU A 23 -0.31 16.04 -25.92
CA LEU A 23 -0.26 17.47 -25.74
C LEU A 23 -0.47 18.23 -27.06
N TYR A 24 0.12 17.75 -28.16
CA TYR A 24 0.16 18.50 -29.43
C TYR A 24 -0.75 17.98 -30.54
N CYS A 25 -1.21 16.73 -30.46
CA CYS A 25 -2.08 16.14 -31.48
C CYS A 25 -3.55 16.23 -31.06
N ASP A 26 -4.41 16.61 -31.99
CA ASP A 26 -5.86 16.57 -31.80
C ASP A 26 -6.43 15.17 -32.06
N ARG A 27 -5.69 14.34 -32.82
CA ARG A 27 -6.03 12.96 -33.19
C ARG A 27 -4.77 12.10 -33.13
N LEU A 28 -4.90 10.90 -32.59
CA LEU A 28 -3.87 9.87 -32.53
C LEU A 28 -4.34 8.62 -33.28
N ILE A 29 -3.39 7.94 -33.89
CA ILE A 29 -3.57 6.64 -34.53
C ILE A 29 -2.57 5.70 -33.86
N MET A 30 -3.08 4.69 -33.16
CA MET A 30 -2.28 3.67 -32.47
C MET A 30 -2.22 2.40 -33.32
N VAL A 31 -1.02 1.91 -33.57
CA VAL A 31 -0.76 0.75 -34.43
C VAL A 31 0.09 -0.26 -33.68
N ARG A 32 -0.22 -1.55 -33.82
CA ARG A 32 0.55 -2.66 -33.26
C ARG A 32 0.72 -3.73 -34.34
N GLN A 33 1.96 -4.15 -34.61
CA GLN A 33 2.27 -5.17 -35.62
C GLN A 33 1.60 -4.91 -36.98
N GLY A 34 1.62 -3.65 -37.44
CA GLY A 34 1.00 -3.25 -38.71
C GLY A 34 -0.52 -3.15 -38.72
N HIS A 35 -1.20 -3.42 -37.60
CA HIS A 35 -2.65 -3.34 -37.48
C HIS A 35 -3.08 -2.13 -36.65
N LEU A 36 -4.17 -1.48 -37.07
CA LEU A 36 -4.78 -0.38 -36.34
C LEU A 36 -5.40 -0.90 -35.03
N VAL A 37 -4.98 -0.33 -33.90
CA VAL A 37 -5.53 -0.63 -32.57
C VAL A 37 -6.60 0.37 -32.17
N ALA A 38 -6.32 1.68 -32.37
CA ALA A 38 -7.25 2.74 -32.04
C ALA A 38 -6.99 3.99 -32.89
N ASP A 39 -8.06 4.77 -33.10
CA ASP A 39 -8.04 6.01 -33.85
C ASP A 39 -9.03 6.99 -33.21
N GLY A 40 -8.56 8.17 -32.82
CA GLY A 40 -9.41 9.16 -32.17
C GLY A 40 -8.63 10.22 -31.39
N THR A 41 -9.28 10.90 -30.46
CA THR A 41 -8.63 11.88 -29.59
C THR A 41 -7.62 11.22 -28.66
N PRO A 42 -6.63 11.97 -28.12
CA PRO A 42 -5.71 11.43 -27.12
C PRO A 42 -6.40 10.75 -25.94
N ALA A 43 -7.48 11.35 -25.41
CA ALA A 43 -8.25 10.78 -24.30
C ALA A 43 -8.93 9.45 -24.66
N HIS A 44 -9.36 9.29 -25.91
CA HIS A 44 -9.92 8.03 -26.38
C HIS A 44 -8.81 6.99 -26.59
N VAL A 45 -7.72 7.35 -27.25
CA VAL A 45 -6.68 6.42 -27.69
C VAL A 45 -5.78 5.95 -26.54
N LEU A 46 -5.43 6.84 -25.61
CA LEU A 46 -4.47 6.61 -24.53
C LEU A 46 -5.16 6.16 -23.23
N THR A 47 -5.75 4.96 -23.23
CA THR A 47 -6.31 4.35 -22.01
C THR A 47 -5.34 3.35 -21.37
N PRO A 48 -5.38 3.14 -20.04
CA PRO A 48 -4.51 2.17 -19.36
C PRO A 48 -4.53 0.77 -20.00
N GLU A 49 -5.70 0.29 -20.42
CA GLU A 49 -5.90 -1.02 -21.02
C GLU A 49 -5.17 -1.14 -22.36
N ARG A 50 -5.31 -0.12 -23.23
CA ARG A 50 -4.65 -0.09 -24.54
C ARG A 50 -3.14 0.06 -24.41
N ILE A 51 -2.68 0.86 -23.46
CA ILE A 51 -1.24 1.01 -23.21
C ILE A 51 -0.63 -0.30 -22.71
N ARG A 52 -1.32 -1.01 -21.81
CA ARG A 52 -0.90 -2.35 -21.39
C ARG A 52 -0.88 -3.33 -22.56
N GLU A 53 -1.89 -3.32 -23.42
CA GLU A 53 -1.97 -4.22 -24.58
C GLU A 53 -0.85 -3.96 -25.61
N VAL A 54 -0.58 -2.70 -25.93
CA VAL A 54 0.34 -2.30 -27.01
C VAL A 54 1.79 -2.22 -26.55
N TYR A 55 2.03 -1.67 -25.35
CA TYR A 55 3.37 -1.37 -24.83
C TYR A 55 3.77 -2.26 -23.64
N GLY A 56 2.87 -3.12 -23.13
CA GLY A 56 3.16 -4.00 -21.99
C GLY A 56 3.42 -3.24 -20.68
N SER A 57 3.01 -1.97 -20.61
CA SER A 57 3.33 -1.07 -19.49
C SER A 57 2.06 -0.71 -18.73
N ASP A 58 2.15 -0.73 -17.40
CA ASP A 58 1.09 -0.21 -16.53
C ASP A 58 1.22 1.30 -16.40
N VAL A 59 0.10 2.00 -16.59
CA VAL A 59 0.04 3.47 -16.52
C VAL A 59 -1.22 3.90 -15.79
N VAL A 60 -1.14 5.05 -15.13
CA VAL A 60 -2.31 5.82 -14.73
C VAL A 60 -2.55 6.89 -15.81
N SER A 61 -3.79 6.98 -16.28
CA SER A 61 -4.24 8.04 -17.19
C SER A 61 -5.03 9.08 -16.42
N SER A 62 -4.68 10.36 -16.59
CA SER A 62 -5.36 11.46 -15.94
C SER A 62 -5.38 12.69 -16.85
N VAL A 63 -6.15 13.71 -16.45
CA VAL A 63 -6.22 15.00 -17.14
C VAL A 63 -5.29 15.96 -16.42
N HIS A 64 -4.35 16.55 -17.17
CA HIS A 64 -3.41 17.49 -16.60
C HIS A 64 -4.15 18.79 -16.20
N PRO A 65 -4.10 19.21 -14.93
CA PRO A 65 -5.00 20.23 -14.39
C PRO A 65 -4.82 21.62 -15.03
N VAL A 66 -3.63 21.91 -15.56
CA VAL A 66 -3.33 23.20 -16.20
C VAL A 66 -3.67 23.20 -17.68
N THR A 67 -3.54 22.07 -18.38
CA THR A 67 -3.65 22.02 -19.85
C THR A 67 -4.94 21.38 -20.31
N GLY A 68 -5.66 20.66 -19.44
CA GLY A 68 -6.85 19.89 -19.78
C GLY A 68 -6.57 18.70 -20.72
N LYS A 69 -5.30 18.40 -21.01
CA LYS A 69 -4.89 17.31 -21.90
C LYS A 69 -4.67 16.02 -21.11
N THR A 70 -4.91 14.89 -21.76
CA THR A 70 -4.57 13.57 -21.23
C THR A 70 -3.06 13.49 -21.00
N PHE A 71 -2.67 12.96 -19.85
CA PHE A 71 -1.28 12.56 -19.59
C PHE A 71 -1.27 11.17 -18.94
N LEU A 72 -0.22 10.43 -19.24
CA LEU A 72 0.07 9.10 -18.74
C LEU A 72 1.26 9.18 -17.78
N MET A 73 1.10 8.56 -16.62
CA MET A 73 2.20 8.32 -15.68
C MET A 73 2.47 6.81 -15.62
N PRO A 74 3.68 6.35 -16.01
CA PRO A 74 4.07 4.97 -15.79
C PRO A 74 4.00 4.63 -14.31
N VAL A 75 3.40 3.48 -14.01
CA VAL A 75 3.47 2.89 -12.68
C VAL A 75 4.27 1.61 -12.77
N SER A 76 5.26 1.47 -11.89
CA SER A 76 5.86 0.16 -11.66
C SER A 76 4.86 -0.60 -10.82
N ASN A 77 4.16 -1.55 -11.44
CA ASN A 77 3.39 -2.56 -10.74
C ASN A 77 4.32 -3.77 -10.56
N PRO A 78 4.88 -4.00 -9.36
CA PRO A 78 5.58 -5.22 -9.09
C PRO A 78 4.53 -6.26 -8.70
N GLY A 79 3.90 -6.83 -9.72
CA GLY A 79 3.20 -8.12 -9.68
C GLY A 79 2.22 -8.35 -8.53
N GLY A 80 0.92 -8.29 -8.84
CA GLY A 80 -0.08 -8.85 -7.94
C GLY A 80 -1.52 -8.79 -8.46
N THR A 81 -1.82 -9.49 -9.55
CA THR A 81 -3.22 -9.80 -9.94
C THR A 81 -3.78 -11.03 -9.21
N ASN A 82 -3.14 -11.49 -8.13
CA ASN A 82 -3.64 -12.63 -7.37
C ASN A 82 -4.70 -12.16 -6.38
N VAL A 83 -5.90 -12.75 -6.49
CA VAL A 83 -6.75 -12.92 -5.31
C VAL A 83 -5.89 -13.65 -4.27
N PRO A 84 -5.61 -13.06 -3.10
CA PRO A 84 -4.69 -13.65 -2.14
C PRO A 84 -5.13 -15.06 -1.74
N ASP A 85 -4.18 -16.01 -1.73
CA ASP A 85 -4.34 -17.22 -0.94
C ASP A 85 -4.55 -16.78 0.52
N PRO A 86 -5.69 -17.12 1.16
CA PRO A 86 -6.00 -16.65 2.50
C PRO A 86 -4.89 -16.94 3.50
N SER A 87 -4.13 -18.03 3.31
CA SER A 87 -3.09 -18.49 4.23
C SER A 87 -1.74 -17.75 4.14
N ARG A 88 -1.54 -16.88 3.13
CA ARG A 88 -0.27 -16.17 2.86
C ARG A 88 -0.33 -14.65 3.04
N ILE A 89 -1.41 -14.15 3.63
CA ILE A 89 -1.62 -12.70 3.77
C ILE A 89 -0.74 -12.16 4.90
N ILE A 90 -0.13 -10.99 4.68
CA ILE A 90 0.52 -10.20 5.72
C ILE A 90 -0.47 -9.17 6.23
N LEU A 91 -0.79 -9.23 7.52
CA LEU A 91 -1.61 -8.20 8.17
C LEU A 91 -0.72 -7.07 8.69
N VAL A 92 -0.99 -5.84 8.26
CA VAL A 92 -0.29 -4.64 8.76
C VAL A 92 -1.22 -3.87 9.69
N ILE A 93 -0.84 -3.75 10.96
CA ILE A 93 -1.52 -2.94 11.96
C ILE A 93 -0.72 -1.65 12.12
N SER A 94 -1.35 -0.52 11.83
CA SER A 94 -0.69 0.78 11.85
C SER A 94 -1.68 1.90 12.19
N GLY A 95 -1.16 3.12 12.31
CA GLY A 95 -1.95 4.32 12.48
C GLY A 95 -1.08 5.57 12.46
N GLY A 96 -1.68 6.73 12.23
CA GLY A 96 -0.97 8.00 12.20
C GLY A 96 0.09 8.08 11.10
N GLY A 97 -0.06 7.31 10.02
CA GLY A 97 0.91 7.27 8.91
C GLY A 97 2.08 6.30 9.08
N SER A 98 2.17 5.58 10.21
CA SER A 98 3.31 4.68 10.47
C SER A 98 3.37 3.45 9.54
N GLY A 99 2.26 3.13 8.88
CA GLY A 99 2.15 1.99 7.98
C GLY A 99 2.34 2.34 6.50
N SER A 100 2.24 3.60 6.10
CA SER A 100 2.10 3.99 4.69
C SER A 100 3.27 3.54 3.82
N ASP A 101 4.50 3.81 4.24
CA ASP A 101 5.70 3.36 3.53
C ASP A 101 5.83 1.84 3.52
N LEU A 102 5.39 1.16 4.59
CA LEU A 102 5.39 -0.29 4.69
C LEU A 102 4.38 -0.91 3.73
N LEU A 103 3.15 -0.37 3.65
CA LEU A 103 2.13 -0.81 2.69
C LEU A 103 2.62 -0.65 1.25
N HIS A 104 3.23 0.49 0.93
CA HIS A 104 3.89 0.70 -0.36
C HIS A 104 4.99 -0.32 -0.60
N LEU A 105 5.87 -0.55 0.37
CA LEU A 105 6.97 -1.49 0.23
C LEU A 105 6.48 -2.92 -0.03
N LEU A 106 5.53 -3.40 0.77
CA LEU A 106 5.03 -4.77 0.68
C LEU A 106 4.26 -5.00 -0.62
N SER A 107 3.37 -4.06 -0.98
CA SER A 107 2.71 -4.05 -2.29
C SER A 107 3.76 -4.01 -3.41
N ARG A 108 4.81 -3.19 -3.25
CA ARG A 108 5.90 -3.10 -4.22
C ARG A 108 6.77 -4.38 -4.31
N ARG A 109 6.64 -5.31 -3.37
CA ARG A 109 7.33 -6.60 -3.39
C ARG A 109 6.40 -7.75 -3.79
N GLY A 110 5.16 -7.44 -4.16
CA GLY A 110 4.16 -8.43 -4.57
C GLY A 110 3.61 -9.27 -3.42
N TYR A 111 3.79 -8.83 -2.16
CA TYR A 111 3.18 -9.52 -1.02
C TYR A 111 1.66 -9.30 -1.03
N PRO A 112 0.85 -10.33 -0.76
CA PRO A 112 -0.55 -10.15 -0.44
C PRO A 112 -0.69 -9.49 0.93
N VAL A 113 -1.25 -8.29 0.98
CA VAL A 113 -1.36 -7.49 2.21
C VAL A 113 -2.82 -7.22 2.54
N ALA A 114 -3.15 -7.27 3.82
CA ALA A 114 -4.32 -6.64 4.39
C ALA A 114 -3.86 -5.61 5.42
N ALA A 115 -4.53 -4.47 5.50
CA ALA A 115 -4.33 -3.56 6.62
C ALA A 115 -5.36 -3.86 7.71
N GLY A 116 -5.02 -3.53 8.95
CA GLY A 116 -5.88 -3.68 10.11
C GLY A 116 -7.04 -2.69 10.12
N ILE A 117 -7.43 -2.28 11.33
CA ILE A 117 -8.48 -1.29 11.52
C ILE A 117 -7.91 0.11 11.32
N LEU A 118 -8.44 0.86 10.35
CA LEU A 118 -7.95 2.19 10.01
C LEU A 118 -9.08 3.23 10.04
N ALA A 119 -8.79 4.40 10.62
CA ALA A 119 -9.71 5.51 10.59
C ALA A 119 -9.76 6.15 9.19
N THR A 120 -10.95 6.57 8.72
CA THR A 120 -11.12 7.10 7.35
C THR A 120 -10.37 8.40 7.05
N THR A 121 -9.82 9.07 8.07
CA THR A 121 -8.96 10.26 7.92
C THR A 121 -7.48 9.95 8.15
N ASP A 122 -7.12 8.69 8.40
CA ASP A 122 -5.73 8.30 8.63
C ASP A 122 -4.95 8.27 7.30
N THR A 123 -3.70 8.70 7.33
CA THR A 123 -2.81 8.61 6.17
C THR A 123 -2.65 7.16 5.71
N ASP A 124 -2.60 6.21 6.64
CA ASP A 124 -2.50 4.79 6.32
C ASP A 124 -3.75 4.27 5.61
N TYR A 125 -4.94 4.79 5.95
CA TYR A 125 -6.18 4.47 5.24
C TYR A 125 -6.15 4.97 3.80
N LEU A 126 -5.70 6.22 3.58
CA LEU A 126 -5.56 6.78 2.24
C LEU A 126 -4.58 5.96 1.39
N THR A 127 -3.46 5.54 1.98
CA THR A 127 -2.48 4.66 1.32
C THR A 127 -3.09 3.29 0.99
N ALA A 128 -3.76 2.64 1.94
CA ALA A 128 -4.41 1.36 1.73
C ALA A 128 -5.47 1.44 0.61
N ARG A 129 -6.31 2.48 0.61
CA ARG A 129 -7.30 2.73 -0.46
C ARG A 129 -6.65 2.95 -1.82
N ALA A 130 -5.58 3.75 -1.89
CA ALA A 130 -4.86 4.00 -3.14
C ALA A 130 -4.23 2.73 -3.73
N LEU A 131 -3.73 1.84 -2.86
CA LEU A 131 -3.13 0.55 -3.23
C LEU A 131 -4.15 -0.58 -3.36
N GLN A 132 -5.45 -0.31 -3.16
CA GLN A 132 -6.53 -1.30 -3.14
C GLN A 132 -6.30 -2.44 -2.12
N ILE A 133 -5.62 -2.13 -1.03
CA ILE A 133 -5.37 -3.06 0.08
C ILE A 133 -6.65 -3.13 0.95
N PRO A 134 -7.18 -4.33 1.23
CA PRO A 134 -8.34 -4.49 2.09
C PRO A 134 -8.03 -4.02 3.52
N CYS A 135 -8.97 -3.32 4.15
CA CYS A 135 -8.87 -2.87 5.54
C CYS A 135 -10.26 -2.74 6.16
N GLU A 136 -10.32 -2.78 7.50
CA GLU A 136 -11.54 -2.51 8.26
C GLU A 136 -11.60 -1.01 8.56
N GLU A 137 -12.60 -0.31 8.01
CA GLU A 137 -12.69 1.15 8.12
C GLU A 137 -13.55 1.57 9.32
N VAL A 138 -13.09 2.58 10.04
CA VAL A 138 -13.83 3.14 11.20
C VAL A 138 -13.89 4.67 11.16
N PRO A 139 -14.88 5.29 11.83
CA PRO A 139 -14.92 6.74 11.96
C PRO A 139 -13.71 7.28 12.76
N PRO A 140 -13.20 8.47 12.42
CA PRO A 140 -12.07 9.07 13.13
C PRO A 140 -12.43 9.45 14.56
N PHE A 141 -11.43 9.41 15.45
CA PHE A 141 -11.55 9.76 16.88
C PHE A 141 -12.66 9.02 17.65
N SER A 142 -13.11 7.88 17.12
CA SER A 142 -14.13 7.04 17.74
C SER A 142 -13.50 5.84 18.45
N ARG A 143 -14.27 5.22 19.35
CA ARG A 143 -13.92 3.86 19.80
C ARG A 143 -14.20 2.89 18.66
N ILE A 144 -13.34 1.89 18.52
CA ILE A 144 -13.52 0.85 17.52
C ILE A 144 -14.80 0.08 17.84
N PRO A 145 -15.75 -0.04 16.89
CA PRO A 145 -16.97 -0.81 17.10
C PRO A 145 -16.68 -2.29 17.37
N GLU A 146 -17.49 -2.95 18.19
CA GLU A 146 -17.36 -4.38 18.49
C GLU A 146 -17.39 -5.26 17.23
N GLN A 147 -18.18 -4.87 16.23
CA GLN A 147 -18.24 -5.56 14.95
C GLN A 147 -16.87 -5.53 14.22
N SER A 148 -16.19 -4.38 14.24
CA SER A 148 -14.87 -4.22 13.64
C SER A 148 -13.80 -4.99 14.42
N LEU A 149 -13.91 -5.06 15.76
CA LEU A 149 -13.03 -5.89 16.58
C LEU A 149 -13.24 -7.39 16.29
N ALA A 150 -14.49 -7.83 16.09
CA ALA A 150 -14.79 -9.21 15.71
C ALA A 150 -14.24 -9.56 14.32
N ALA A 151 -14.44 -8.69 13.32
CA ALA A 151 -13.88 -8.88 11.99
C ALA A 151 -12.34 -8.92 12.01
N PHE A 152 -11.71 -8.05 12.79
CA PHE A 152 -10.26 -8.04 12.96
C PHE A 152 -9.74 -9.32 13.63
N ARG A 153 -10.45 -9.84 14.62
CA ARG A 153 -10.13 -11.13 15.26
C ARG A 153 -10.16 -12.28 14.25
N GLU A 154 -11.20 -12.37 13.43
CA GLU A 154 -11.27 -13.38 12.37
C GLU A 154 -10.13 -13.24 11.35
N ALA A 155 -9.67 -12.02 11.09
CA ALA A 155 -8.52 -11.76 10.22
C ALA A 155 -7.20 -12.24 10.84
N LEU A 156 -6.99 -12.06 12.14
CA LEU A 156 -5.77 -12.53 12.84
C LEU A 156 -5.54 -14.04 12.69
N ASP A 157 -6.60 -14.83 12.70
CA ASP A 157 -6.51 -16.30 12.59
C ASP A 157 -6.13 -16.78 11.19
N ARG A 158 -6.36 -15.96 10.16
CA ARG A 158 -6.23 -16.37 8.76
C ARG A 158 -4.89 -15.99 8.12
N VAL A 159 -4.18 -15.02 8.69
CA VAL A 159 -2.98 -14.42 8.06
C VAL A 159 -1.72 -15.24 8.30
N GLU A 160 -0.66 -15.07 7.52
CA GLU A 160 0.62 -15.77 7.73
C GLU A 160 1.51 -15.03 8.73
N ARG A 161 1.54 -13.70 8.60
CA ARG A 161 2.37 -12.79 9.40
C ARG A 161 1.54 -11.59 9.83
N ILE A 162 1.88 -11.06 10.99
CA ILE A 162 1.31 -9.84 11.54
C ILE A 162 2.46 -8.86 11.73
N ILE A 163 2.41 -7.71 11.08
CA ILE A 163 3.35 -6.61 11.30
C ILE A 163 2.62 -5.51 12.06
N LEU A 164 3.06 -5.25 13.28
CA LEU A 164 2.61 -4.13 14.09
C LEU A 164 3.58 -2.97 13.89
N SER A 165 3.22 -2.00 13.05
CA SER A 165 3.99 -0.75 12.93
C SER A 165 3.61 0.18 14.08
N MET A 166 4.58 0.52 14.92
CA MET A 166 4.31 1.27 16.12
C MET A 166 3.78 2.67 15.80
N HIS A 167 2.72 3.03 16.55
CA HIS A 167 1.95 4.25 16.40
C HIS A 167 1.35 4.62 17.76
N PRO A 168 0.94 5.88 17.98
CA PRO A 168 0.27 6.28 19.22
C PRO A 168 -0.90 5.35 19.59
N VAL A 169 -0.79 4.68 20.73
CA VAL A 169 -1.82 3.82 21.31
C VAL A 169 -2.49 4.54 22.46
N GLY A 170 -3.78 4.79 22.34
CA GLY A 170 -4.64 5.33 23.38
C GLY A 170 -5.76 4.36 23.75
N PRO A 171 -6.68 4.74 24.65
CA PRO A 171 -7.77 3.88 25.08
C PRO A 171 -8.70 3.41 23.95
N GLY A 172 -8.76 4.14 22.82
CA GLY A 172 -9.61 3.82 21.68
C GLY A 172 -9.12 2.65 20.82
N ASN A 173 -7.81 2.48 20.67
CA ASN A 173 -7.18 1.42 19.87
C ASN A 173 -6.43 0.36 20.71
N LEU A 174 -6.31 0.56 22.03
CA LEU A 174 -5.77 -0.45 22.95
C LEU A 174 -6.41 -1.85 22.81
N PRO A 175 -7.73 -2.00 22.55
CA PRO A 175 -8.32 -3.32 22.33
C PRO A 175 -7.69 -4.10 21.17
N VAL A 176 -7.33 -3.41 20.06
CA VAL A 176 -6.65 -4.03 18.91
C VAL A 176 -5.30 -4.60 19.32
N LEU A 177 -4.51 -3.81 20.05
CA LEU A 177 -3.22 -4.24 20.55
C LEU A 177 -3.35 -5.43 21.51
N THR A 178 -4.33 -5.39 22.41
CA THR A 178 -4.56 -6.45 23.41
C THR A 178 -4.94 -7.78 22.75
N MET A 179 -5.68 -7.76 21.65
CA MET A 179 -6.05 -8.97 20.90
C MET A 179 -4.84 -9.71 20.31
N LEU A 180 -3.70 -9.04 20.10
CA LEU A 180 -2.50 -9.70 19.62
C LEU A 180 -1.94 -10.74 20.59
N ARG A 181 -2.27 -10.66 21.89
CA ARG A 181 -1.89 -11.69 22.88
C ARG A 181 -2.49 -13.06 22.59
N GLU A 182 -3.56 -13.12 21.79
CA GLU A 182 -4.23 -14.36 21.41
C GLU A 182 -3.60 -14.99 20.15
N ALA A 183 -2.82 -14.23 19.38
CA ALA A 183 -2.12 -14.72 18.20
C ALA A 183 -0.80 -15.41 18.59
N ASP A 184 -0.33 -16.32 17.75
CA ASP A 184 1.00 -16.94 17.89
C ASP A 184 2.09 -15.86 17.80
N PRO A 185 2.88 -15.62 18.86
CA PRO A 185 3.89 -14.57 18.90
C PRO A 185 4.94 -14.72 17.80
N SER A 186 5.24 -15.94 17.37
CA SER A 186 6.24 -16.21 16.34
C SER A 186 5.86 -15.66 14.96
N ARG A 187 4.57 -15.36 14.75
CA ARG A 187 4.03 -14.71 13.54
C ARG A 187 4.05 -13.18 13.61
N ILE A 188 4.35 -12.60 14.77
CA ILE A 188 4.28 -11.16 15.03
C ILE A 188 5.65 -10.52 14.84
N ILE A 189 5.68 -9.44 14.06
CA ILE A 189 6.82 -8.55 13.87
C ILE A 189 6.42 -7.15 14.38
N ILE A 190 7.08 -6.68 15.43
CA ILE A 190 6.92 -5.34 15.98
C ILE A 190 7.93 -4.43 15.27
N HIS A 191 7.43 -3.45 14.54
CA HIS A 191 8.22 -2.48 13.80
C HIS A 191 8.26 -1.14 14.53
N LEU A 192 9.47 -0.63 14.79
CA LEU A 192 9.73 0.66 15.44
C LEU A 192 10.26 1.67 14.40
N PRO A 193 9.37 2.39 13.66
CA PRO A 193 9.75 3.15 12.47
C PRO A 193 10.76 4.26 12.73
N ASP A 194 10.68 4.91 13.89
CA ASP A 194 11.50 6.08 14.22
C ASP A 194 12.62 5.77 15.21
N GLY A 195 12.84 4.49 15.53
CA GLY A 195 13.81 4.05 16.56
C GLY A 195 13.47 4.52 17.99
N ARG A 196 12.34 5.20 18.20
CA ARG A 196 11.86 5.62 19.52
C ARG A 196 11.48 4.40 20.37
N GLU A 197 11.59 4.55 21.68
CA GLU A 197 11.11 3.55 22.62
C GLU A 197 9.59 3.31 22.52
N VAL A 198 9.16 2.10 22.85
CA VAL A 198 7.74 1.70 22.92
C VAL A 198 6.95 2.62 23.85
N SER A 199 7.54 3.04 24.97
CA SER A 199 6.96 3.95 25.96
C SER A 199 6.48 5.27 25.33
N SER A 200 7.15 5.75 24.28
CA SER A 200 6.81 7.01 23.60
C SER A 200 5.51 6.93 22.78
N TYR A 201 5.03 5.72 22.50
CA TYR A 201 3.79 5.46 21.79
C TYR A 201 2.61 5.19 22.74
N ASP A 202 2.84 5.12 24.06
CA ASP A 202 1.83 4.73 25.04
C ASP A 202 1.11 5.93 25.68
N PHE A 203 -0.15 6.13 25.29
CA PHE A 203 -1.08 7.12 25.87
C PHE A 203 -2.12 6.46 26.78
N THR A 204 -1.83 5.26 27.27
CA THR A 204 -2.71 4.41 28.12
C THR A 204 -2.17 4.24 29.54
N ARG A 205 -1.14 5.00 29.92
CA ARG A 205 -0.48 4.94 31.23
C ARG A 205 0.21 3.59 31.50
N GLY A 206 0.84 3.02 30.47
CA GLY A 206 1.66 1.80 30.60
C GLY A 206 0.96 0.51 30.15
N ALA A 207 -0.35 0.55 29.87
CA ALA A 207 -1.09 -0.65 29.47
C ALA A 207 -0.63 -1.15 28.08
N ALA A 208 -0.43 -0.24 27.12
CA ALA A 208 0.08 -0.60 25.79
C ALA A 208 1.51 -1.13 25.86
N SER A 209 2.38 -0.48 26.63
CA SER A 209 3.76 -0.91 26.84
C SER A 209 3.82 -2.32 27.44
N ALA A 210 2.95 -2.62 28.41
CA ALA A 210 2.84 -3.95 28.99
C ALA A 210 2.44 -5.01 27.96
N VAL A 211 1.49 -4.72 27.08
CA VAL A 211 1.11 -5.66 26.01
C VAL A 211 2.28 -5.91 25.06
N ILE A 212 3.00 -4.87 24.65
CA ILE A 212 4.16 -5.03 23.76
C ILE A 212 5.27 -5.86 24.42
N GLN A 213 5.54 -5.60 25.71
CA GLN A 213 6.51 -6.37 26.46
C GLN A 213 6.12 -7.85 26.54
N ASP A 214 4.85 -8.16 26.83
CA ASP A 214 4.38 -9.54 26.87
C ASP A 214 4.53 -10.24 25.52
N LEU A 215 4.23 -9.54 24.42
CA LEU A 215 4.39 -10.10 23.06
C LEU A 215 5.87 -10.41 22.75
N HIS A 216 6.76 -9.48 23.10
CA HIS A 216 8.20 -9.67 22.93
C HIS A 216 8.71 -10.85 23.76
N ASP A 217 8.33 -10.93 25.04
CA ASP A 217 8.74 -12.00 25.96
C ASP A 217 8.17 -13.36 25.54
N ALA A 218 7.01 -13.37 24.87
CA ALA A 218 6.41 -14.56 24.29
C ALA A 218 7.02 -14.98 22.93
N GLY A 219 7.95 -14.20 22.37
CA GLY A 219 8.71 -14.54 21.17
C GLY A 219 8.37 -13.75 19.91
N ALA A 220 7.66 -12.62 20.02
CA ALA A 220 7.50 -11.70 18.89
C ALA A 220 8.84 -11.07 18.49
N HIS A 221 9.06 -10.91 17.19
CA HIS A 221 10.29 -10.33 16.67
C HIS A 221 10.20 -8.80 16.64
N CYS A 222 11.29 -8.11 16.96
CA CYS A 222 11.37 -6.65 16.90
C CYS A 222 12.38 -6.19 15.85
N THR A 223 12.05 -5.14 15.11
CA THR A 223 12.99 -4.48 14.21
C THR A 223 12.67 -2.99 14.03
N GLY A 224 13.70 -2.17 13.89
CA GLY A 224 13.55 -0.75 13.56
C GLY A 224 13.69 -0.44 12.07
N THR A 225 13.83 -1.46 11.20
CA THR A 225 14.14 -1.23 9.78
C THR A 225 13.26 -2.07 8.86
N PHE A 226 12.97 -1.51 7.69
CA PHE A 226 12.26 -2.24 6.64
C PHE A 226 13.02 -3.46 6.12
N ASN A 227 14.37 -3.43 6.08
CA ASN A 227 15.15 -4.60 5.69
C ASN A 227 15.00 -5.73 6.72
N GLY A 228 15.02 -5.42 8.02
CA GLY A 228 14.77 -6.41 9.06
C GLY A 228 13.38 -7.04 8.96
N ILE A 229 12.34 -6.26 8.59
CA ILE A 229 11.02 -6.83 8.29
C ILE A 229 11.12 -7.84 7.15
N LEU A 230 11.75 -7.48 6.04
CA LEU A 230 11.84 -8.35 4.86
C LEU A 230 12.64 -9.63 5.14
N GLU A 231 13.68 -9.56 5.98
CA GLU A 231 14.43 -10.74 6.43
C GLU A 231 13.53 -11.67 7.26
N LEU A 232 12.78 -11.13 8.21
CA LEU A 232 11.83 -11.88 9.05
C LEU A 232 10.63 -12.45 8.28
N LEU A 233 10.24 -11.81 7.17
CA LEU A 233 9.23 -12.34 6.26
C LEU A 233 9.77 -13.50 5.40
N SER A 234 11.08 -13.55 5.18
CA SER A 234 11.73 -14.59 4.38
C SER A 234 11.98 -15.88 5.17
N THR A 235 11.98 -15.82 6.50
CA THR A 235 12.09 -16.97 7.40
C THR A 235 10.71 -17.47 7.82
N PRO A 236 10.49 -18.78 7.98
CA PRO A 236 9.23 -19.31 8.54
C PRO A 236 9.05 -18.85 10.00
N PRO A 237 7.79 -18.76 10.48
CA PRO A 237 7.52 -18.33 11.85
C PRO A 237 8.11 -19.35 12.83
N GLY A 238 8.81 -18.86 13.85
CA GLY A 238 9.46 -19.70 14.88
C GLY A 238 10.91 -20.12 14.57
N ALA A 239 11.48 -19.71 13.43
CA ALA A 239 12.93 -19.79 13.23
C ALA A 239 13.62 -18.77 14.16
N PRO A 240 14.78 -19.10 14.79
CA PRO A 240 15.48 -18.17 15.67
C PRO A 240 15.98 -16.97 14.87
N GLY A 241 15.20 -15.88 14.88
CA GLY A 241 15.60 -14.57 14.35
C GLY A 241 16.61 -13.92 15.28
N SER A 242 17.63 -13.27 14.71
CA SER A 242 18.65 -12.55 15.45
C SER A 242 18.00 -11.48 16.34
N THR A 243 17.93 -11.76 17.63
CA THR A 243 17.36 -10.90 18.66
C THR A 243 18.20 -9.64 18.77
N GLN A 244 17.74 -8.51 18.21
CA GLN A 244 18.29 -7.22 18.56
C GLN A 244 17.58 -6.72 19.81
N SER A 245 18.36 -6.62 20.89
CA SER A 245 17.98 -6.14 22.21
C SER A 245 17.26 -4.80 22.14
N MET A 246 16.02 -4.74 22.66
CA MET A 246 15.40 -3.49 23.11
C MET A 246 16.14 -3.00 24.36
N GLN A 247 17.29 -2.34 24.19
CA GLN A 247 17.90 -1.47 25.21
C GLN A 247 19.16 -0.79 24.64
N GLN A 248 19.08 0.52 24.41
CA GLN A 248 19.79 1.55 25.18
C GLN A 248 19.30 2.95 24.80
#